data_AF-A0A8S2UL55-F1
#
_entry.id   AF-A0A8S2UL55-F1
#
_cell.length_a   1.000
_cell.length_b   1.000
_cell.length_c   1.000
_cell.angle_alpha   90.00
_cell.angle_beta   90.00
_cell.angle_gamma   90.00
#
_symmetry.space_group_name_H-M   'P 1'
#
loop_
_entity.id
_entity.type
_entity.pdbx_description
1 polymer ?
#
loop_
_entity_poly.entity_id
_entity_poly.type
_entity_poly.pdbx_seq_one_letter_code
_entity_poly.pdbx_strand_id
1 'polypeptide(L)' 'MDWSHQDVSMRLTENGFDKYIDKFKEEKIDGFSLLNLSSSSIDELLSIKTVDNIIKKPTI' A
#
# COMPACT_ATOMS: atom_id res chain seq x y z
N MET A 1 7.23 -10.97 14.12
CA MET A 1 8.03 -9.80 13.72
C MET A 1 7.39 -8.61 14.41
N ASP A 2 8.11 -7.89 15.26
CA ASP A 2 7.57 -6.75 16.00
C ASP A 2 8.04 -5.45 15.32
N TRP A 3 7.48 -5.15 14.14
CA TRP A 3 7.66 -3.82 13.55
C TRP A 3 6.56 -2.90 14.06
N SER A 4 6.95 -1.76 14.61
CA SER A 4 6.02 -0.69 14.95
C SER A 4 5.52 0.03 13.68
N HIS A 5 4.48 0.86 13.82
CA HIS A 5 4.02 1.71 12.72
C HIS A 5 5.09 2.72 12.22
N GLN A 6 6.08 3.05 13.06
CA GLN A 6 7.23 3.87 12.67
C GLN A 6 8.19 3.08 11.78
N ASP A 7 8.46 1.82 12.13
CA ASP A 7 9.29 0.92 11.31
C ASP A 7 8.65 0.66 9.94
N VAL A 8 7.34 0.46 9.90
CA VAL A 8 6.58 0.32 8.64
C VAL A 8 6.72 1.59 7.79
N SER A 9 6.55 2.77 8.39
CA SER A 9 6.71 4.05 7.67
C SER A 9 8.12 4.23 7.10
N MET A 10 9.14 3.88 7.88
CA MET A 10 10.54 3.93 7.45
C MET A 10 10.78 2.97 6.28
N ARG A 11 10.27 1.74 6.36
CA ARG A 11 10.36 0.76 5.27
C ARG A 11 9.66 1.21 3.99
N LEU A 12 8.50 1.87 4.09
CA LEU A 12 7.84 2.45 2.93
C LEU A 12 8.72 3.52 2.26
N THR A 13 9.36 4.38 3.06
CA THR A 13 10.31 5.40 2.58
C THR A 13 11.49 4.74 1.84
N GLU A 14 12.13 3.75 2.46
CA GLU A 14 13.29 3.04 1.88
C GLU A 14 12.99 2.36 0.53
N ASN A 15 11.73 2.00 0.29
CA ASN A 15 11.28 1.36 -0.94
C ASN A 15 10.63 2.33 -1.94
N GLY A 16 10.66 3.64 -1.69
CA GLY A 16 10.13 4.67 -2.60
C GLY A 16 8.60 4.81 -2.59
N PHE A 17 7.95 4.40 -1.51
CA PHE A 17 6.51 4.48 -1.29
C PHE A 17 6.10 5.70 -0.45
N ASP A 18 6.90 6.76 -0.47
CA ASP A 18 6.77 7.95 0.39
C ASP A 18 5.36 8.57 0.39
N LYS A 19 4.72 8.58 -0.78
CA LYS A 19 3.38 9.13 -0.99
C LYS A 19 2.27 8.41 -0.21
N TYR A 20 2.53 7.22 0.32
CA TYR A 20 1.56 6.43 1.08
C TYR A 20 1.79 6.47 2.59
N ILE A 21 2.92 7.04 3.05
CA ILE A 21 3.31 7.04 4.47
C ILE A 21 2.24 7.67 5.35
N ASP A 22 1.68 8.81 4.95
CA ASP A 22 0.70 9.53 5.77
C ASP A 22 -0.55 8.68 6.04
N LYS A 23 -0.97 7.90 5.05
CA LYS A 23 -2.11 6.99 5.19
C LYS A 23 -1.81 5.84 6.14
N PHE A 24 -0.62 5.23 6.03
CA PHE A 24 -0.19 4.17 6.95
C PHE A 24 -0.02 4.67 8.39
N LYS A 25 0.41 5.93 8.58
CA LYS A 25 0.51 6.58 9.89
C LYS A 25 -0.87 6.88 10.49
N GLU A 26 -1.79 7.42 9.69
CA GLU A 26 -3.17 7.72 10.11
C GLU A 26 -3.87 6.46 10.63
N GLU A 27 -3.76 5.38 9.86
CA GLU A 27 -4.37 4.08 10.17
C GLU A 27 -3.54 3.26 11.19
N LYS A 28 -2.39 3.78 11.64
CA LYS A 28 -1.47 3.13 12.60
C LYS A 28 -1.09 1.69 12.21
N ILE A 29 -0.82 1.47 10.93
CA ILE A 29 -0.45 0.15 10.41
C ILE A 29 0.93 -0.24 10.92
N ASP A 30 0.98 -1.24 11.80
CA ASP A 30 2.20 -1.90 12.26
C ASP A 30 2.54 -3.14 11.40
N GLY A 31 3.65 -3.80 11.71
CA GLY A 31 4.08 -4.97 10.94
C GLY A 31 3.11 -6.15 11.01
N PHE A 32 2.42 -6.33 12.13
CA PHE A 32 1.43 -7.39 12.27
C PHE A 32 0.20 -7.09 11.41
N SER A 33 -0.33 -5.86 11.50
CA SER A 33 -1.43 -5.41 10.64
C SER A 33 -1.07 -5.55 9.17
N LEU A 34 0.12 -5.08 8.77
CA LEU A 34 0.58 -5.14 7.38
C LEU A 34 0.62 -6.57 6.82
N LEU A 35 1.12 -7.53 7.59
CA LEU A 35 1.18 -8.94 7.18
C LEU A 35 -0.20 -9.60 7.07
N ASN A 36 -1.20 -9.08 7.77
CA ASN A 36 -2.57 -9.60 7.76
C ASN A 36 -3.51 -8.84 6.81
N LEU A 37 -3.04 -7.78 6.14
CA LEU A 37 -3.84 -7.10 5.13
C LEU A 37 -4.03 -8.00 3.91
N SER A 38 -5.27 -8.11 3.46
CA SER A 38 -5.57 -8.71 2.17
C SER A 38 -5.12 -7.79 1.03
N SER A 39 -4.89 -8.32 -0.17
CA SER A 39 -4.58 -7.50 -1.35
C SER A 39 -5.64 -6.42 -1.59
N SER A 40 -6.92 -6.74 -1.43
CA SER A 40 -8.02 -5.76 -1.57
C SER A 40 -7.96 -4.66 -0.52
N SER A 41 -7.61 -5.00 0.73
CA SER A 41 -7.41 -4.01 1.79
C SER A 41 -6.22 -3.11 1.52
N ILE A 42 -5.14 -3.64 0.93
CA ILE A 42 -3.99 -2.85 0.49
C ILE A 42 -4.40 -1.91 -0.65
N ASP A 43 -5.17 -2.38 -1.64
CA ASP A 43 -5.62 -1.56 -2.77
C ASP A 43 -6.50 -0.38 -2.30
N GLU A 44 -7.41 -0.64 -1.36
CA GLU A 44 -8.24 0.38 -0.72
C GLU A 44 -7.38 1.40 0.05
N LEU A 45 -6.44 0.91 0.88
CA LEU A 45 -5.52 1.74 1.67
C LEU A 45 -4.65 2.62 0.76
N LEU A 46 -4.14 2.08 -0.33
CA LEU A 46 -3.32 2.79 -1.29
C LEU A 46 -4.16 3.65 -2.26
N SER A 47 -5.49 3.57 -2.18
CA SER A 47 -6.42 4.18 -3.16
C SER A 47 -6.00 3.91 -4.61
N ILE A 48 -5.41 2.73 -4.85
CA ILE A 48 -5.07 2.28 -6.19
C ILE A 48 -6.40 1.86 -6.80
N LYS A 49 -7.05 2.79 -7.49
CA LYS A 49 -8.08 2.40 -8.44
C LYS A 49 -7.35 1.59 -9.50
N THR A 50 -7.56 0.28 -9.51
CA THR A 50 -7.16 -0.59 -10.61
C THR A 50 -7.64 0.08 -11.89
N VAL A 51 -6.72 0.67 -12.66
CA VAL A 51 -7.04 1.16 -13.99
C VAL A 51 -7.20 -0.07 -14.86
N ASP A 52 -8.40 -0.64 -14.87
CA ASP A 52 -8.85 -1.64 -15.85
C ASP A 52 -8.90 -1.07 -17.29
N ASN A 53 -8.09 -0.05 -17.62
CA ASN A 53 -8.31 0.75 -18.82
C ASN A 53 -7.03 1.16 -19.59
N ILE A 54 -6.00 0.32 -19.62
CA ILE A 54 -4.86 0.51 -20.54
C ILE A 54 -4.44 -0.80 -21.25
N ILE A 55 -5.39 -1.64 -21.67
CA ILE A 55 -5.18 -2.50 -22.85
C ILE A 55 -6.50 -2.60 -23.63
N LYS A 56 -6.88 -1.52 -24.31
CA LYS A 56 -7.67 -1.70 -25.53
C LYS A 56 -6.74 -2.40 -26.53
N LYS A 57 -6.89 -3.71 -26.66
CA LYS A 57 -6.24 -4.47 -27.75
C LYS A 57 -6.56 -3.76 -29.08
N PRO A 58 -5.59 -3.58 -29.98
CA PRO A 58 -5.90 -3.05 -31.30
C PRO A 58 -6.86 -4.04 -31.97
N THR A 59 -8.04 -3.56 -32.33
CA THR A 59 -8.96 -4.28 -33.21
C THR A 59 -8.27 -4.37 -34.57
N ILE A 60 -7.86 -5.58 -34.93
CA ILE A 60 -7.43 -5.93 -36.30
C ILE A 60 -8.70 -6.26 -37.08
#